data_AF-B4WM88-F1
#
_entry.id   AF-B4WM88-F1
#
_cell.length_a   1.000
_cell.length_b   1.000
_cell.length_c   1.000
_cell.angle_alpha   90.00
_cell.angle_beta   90.00
_cell.angle_gamma   90.00
#
_symmetry.space_group_name_H-M   'P 1'
#
loop_
_entity.id
_entity.type
_entity.pdbx_description
1 polymer ?
#
loop_
_entity_poly.entity_id
_entity_poly.type
_entity_poly.pdbx_seq_one_letter_code
_entity_poly.pdbx_strand_id
1 'polypeptide(L)'
;MCNQSRSHQSLSQRSNSQPSVIQIDMLDSDYAKMVAGESIAIDRRDRLENIDTYTLNRLGKQISRYRYGNLDQIGKDDILCDIGLTAELLTRWDMEDIHQRNRESGYFYLTESERLQILNWLKDELAVDLTAISSEVTQL
;
A
#
# COMPACT_ATOMS: atom_id res chain seq x y z
N MET A 1 50.82 -4.84 -46.51
CA MET A 1 50.21 -3.55 -46.87
C MET A 1 49.26 -3.16 -45.74
N CYS A 2 49.42 -1.96 -45.19
CA CYS A 2 48.55 -1.37 -44.15
C CYS A 2 47.40 -0.55 -44.77
N ASN A 3 46.44 -0.20 -43.88
CA ASN A 3 45.46 0.91 -43.89
C ASN A 3 44.04 0.63 -44.41
N GLN A 4 42.94 1.16 -43.87
CA GLN A 4 42.56 1.83 -42.60
C GLN A 4 41.03 2.12 -42.66
N SER A 5 40.43 2.49 -41.51
CA SER A 5 39.18 3.29 -41.29
C SER A 5 37.89 2.50 -40.99
N ARG A 6 37.34 2.46 -39.76
CA ARG A 6 36.67 3.43 -38.83
C ARG A 6 35.17 3.72 -39.11
N SER A 7 34.36 3.42 -38.07
CA SER A 7 33.05 3.99 -37.67
C SER A 7 31.86 3.74 -38.61
N HIS A 8 30.67 3.30 -38.17
CA HIS A 8 29.68 4.03 -37.37
C HIS A 8 28.71 3.08 -36.63
N GLN A 9 28.24 3.53 -35.46
CA GLN A 9 27.24 2.91 -34.57
C GLN A 9 25.78 3.01 -35.08
N SER A 10 24.89 2.33 -34.32
CA SER A 10 23.44 2.58 -34.13
C SER A 10 22.51 1.84 -35.09
N LEU A 11 21.46 1.09 -34.67
CA LEU A 11 20.47 1.39 -33.64
C LEU A 11 19.77 0.13 -33.10
N SER A 12 19.52 0.15 -31.78
CA SER A 12 18.31 -0.35 -31.12
C SER A 12 18.14 -1.86 -30.94
N GLN A 13 18.87 -2.39 -29.93
CA GLN A 13 18.33 -3.44 -29.08
C GLN A 13 17.00 -2.94 -28.48
N ARG A 14 15.87 -3.45 -28.99
CA ARG A 14 14.60 -3.40 -28.27
C ARG A 14 14.82 -4.17 -26.98
N SER A 15 14.89 -3.45 -25.85
CA SER A 15 14.70 -4.06 -24.54
C SER A 15 13.29 -4.65 -24.53
N ASN A 16 13.22 -5.94 -24.82
CA ASN A 16 12.02 -6.75 -24.69
C ASN A 16 11.79 -6.89 -23.18
N SER A 17 11.16 -5.88 -22.57
CA SER A 17 10.72 -5.93 -21.18
C SER A 17 9.60 -6.96 -21.12
N GLN A 18 9.96 -8.25 -21.10
CA GLN A 18 9.03 -9.29 -20.72
C GLN A 18 8.49 -8.92 -19.33
N PRO A 19 7.16 -8.95 -19.12
CA PRO A 19 6.61 -8.73 -17.81
C PRO A 19 7.25 -9.74 -16.86
N SER A 20 7.92 -9.23 -15.83
CA SER A 20 8.47 -10.05 -14.75
C SER A 20 7.29 -10.66 -13.99
N VAL A 21 7.05 -11.96 -14.20
CA VAL A 21 6.09 -12.72 -13.40
C VAL A 21 6.79 -13.04 -12.09
N ILE A 22 6.53 -12.22 -11.08
CA ILE A 22 7.00 -12.46 -9.72
C ILE A 22 6.07 -13.52 -9.11
N GLN A 23 6.62 -14.68 -8.74
CA GLN A 23 5.90 -15.64 -7.92
C GLN A 23 5.80 -15.08 -6.50
N ILE A 24 4.59 -14.71 -6.10
CA ILE A 24 4.28 -14.34 -4.72
C ILE A 24 3.86 -15.62 -4.01
N ASP A 25 4.66 -16.06 -3.05
CA ASP A 25 4.33 -17.20 -2.18
C ASP A 25 3.34 -16.70 -1.12
N MET A 26 2.09 -16.48 -1.55
CA MET A 26 0.99 -16.10 -0.67
C MET A 26 0.28 -17.40 -0.28
N LEU A 27 0.33 -17.76 1.00
CA LEU A 27 -0.44 -18.90 1.51
C LEU A 27 -1.92 -18.70 1.11
N ASP A 28 -2.61 -19.75 0.68
CA ASP A 28 -4.02 -19.68 0.26
C ASP A 28 -4.91 -18.99 1.32
N SER A 29 -4.55 -19.12 2.60
CA SER A 29 -5.18 -18.42 3.72
C SER A 29 -5.01 -16.90 3.66
N ASP A 30 -3.85 -16.40 3.27
CA ASP A 30 -3.55 -14.97 3.19
C ASP A 30 -4.22 -14.34 1.96
N TYR A 31 -4.26 -15.09 0.86
CA TYR A 31 -5.06 -14.69 -0.29
C TYR A 31 -6.56 -14.64 0.06
N ALA A 32 -7.07 -15.66 0.76
CA ALA A 32 -8.44 -15.67 1.23
C ALA A 32 -8.75 -14.50 2.17
N LYS A 33 -7.85 -14.17 3.11
CA LYS A 33 -7.96 -12.98 3.97
C LYS A 33 -7.99 -11.70 3.15
N MET A 34 -7.19 -11.57 2.09
CA MET A 34 -7.20 -10.38 1.23
C MET A 34 -8.51 -10.22 0.45
N VAL A 35 -9.03 -11.32 -0.12
CA VAL A 35 -10.27 -11.30 -0.90
C VAL A 35 -11.49 -11.05 -0.01
N ALA A 36 -11.53 -11.70 1.16
CA ALA A 36 -12.60 -11.52 2.13
C ALA A 36 -12.52 -10.18 2.87
N GLY A 37 -11.30 -9.65 3.07
CA GLY A 37 -11.02 -8.53 3.95
C GLY A 37 -10.90 -8.95 5.43
N GLU A 38 -10.36 -8.06 6.27
CA GLU A 38 -10.39 -8.26 7.72
C GLU A 38 -11.78 -7.94 8.29
N SER A 39 -12.20 -8.74 9.27
CA SER A 39 -13.45 -8.53 9.98
C SER A 39 -13.28 -7.48 11.06
N ILE A 40 -13.94 -6.34 10.90
CA ILE A 40 -14.04 -5.33 11.96
C ILE A 40 -15.09 -5.80 12.98
N ALA A 41 -14.74 -5.81 14.26
CA ALA A 41 -15.62 -6.29 15.34
C ALA A 41 -16.90 -5.45 15.43
N ILE A 42 -18.04 -6.10 15.72
CA ILE A 42 -19.38 -5.48 15.66
C ILE A 42 -19.48 -4.31 16.65
N ASP A 43 -18.92 -4.44 17.85
CA ASP A 43 -18.87 -3.39 18.87
C ASP A 43 -18.13 -2.12 18.42
N ARG A 44 -17.20 -2.25 17.45
CA ARG A 44 -16.52 -1.11 16.84
C ARG A 44 -17.34 -0.48 15.73
N ARG A 45 -18.11 -1.27 14.99
CA ARG A 45 -19.06 -0.76 13.98
C ARG A 45 -20.12 0.12 14.63
N ASP A 46 -20.64 -0.31 15.78
CA ASP A 46 -21.68 0.42 16.50
C ASP A 46 -21.19 1.78 17.03
N ARG A 47 -19.88 1.91 17.33
CA ARG A 47 -19.27 3.21 17.71
C ARG A 47 -19.11 4.15 16.53
N LEU A 48 -18.94 3.60 15.33
CA LEU A 48 -18.82 4.34 14.09
C LEU A 48 -20.23 4.58 13.52
N GLU A 49 -21.11 5.20 14.32
CA GLU A 49 -22.57 5.35 14.12
C GLU A 49 -23.01 5.82 12.71
N ASN A 50 -22.09 6.31 11.89
CA ASN A 50 -22.33 6.82 10.53
C ASN A 50 -21.61 6.07 9.40
N ILE A 51 -20.81 5.04 9.69
CA ILE A 51 -20.09 4.30 8.66
C ILE A 51 -20.94 3.12 8.17
N ASP A 52 -21.34 3.18 6.91
CA ASP A 52 -22.14 2.15 6.28
C ASP A 52 -21.34 0.83 6.06
N THR A 53 -22.08 -0.25 5.83
CA THR A 53 -21.47 -1.59 5.67
C THR A 53 -20.53 -1.70 4.46
N TYR A 54 -20.77 -0.94 3.38
CA TYR A 54 -19.88 -0.93 2.22
C TYR A 54 -18.54 -0.28 2.57
N THR A 55 -18.57 0.84 3.31
CA THR A 55 -17.37 1.52 3.78
C THR A 55 -16.56 0.64 4.74
N LEU A 56 -17.21 -0.05 5.68
CA LEU A 56 -16.55 -1.02 6.56
C LEU A 56 -15.92 -2.20 5.79
N ASN A 57 -16.61 -2.72 4.77
CA ASN A 57 -16.07 -3.78 3.91
C ASN A 57 -14.83 -3.31 3.15
N ARG A 58 -14.86 -2.07 2.63
CA ARG A 58 -13.73 -1.44 1.95
C ARG A 58 -12.53 -1.30 2.90
N LEU A 59 -12.75 -0.79 4.12
CA LEU A 59 -11.72 -0.68 5.14
C LEU A 59 -11.11 -2.04 5.47
N GLY A 60 -11.93 -3.06 5.69
CA GLY A 60 -11.47 -4.43 5.96
C GLY A 60 -10.57 -4.98 4.84
N LYS A 61 -10.92 -4.73 3.57
CA LYS A 61 -10.09 -5.12 2.42
C LYS A 61 -8.77 -4.35 2.35
N GLN A 62 -8.79 -3.04 2.58
CA GLN A 62 -7.58 -2.22 2.60
C GLN A 62 -6.63 -2.65 3.73
N ILE A 63 -7.15 -2.87 4.93
CA ILE A 63 -6.39 -3.40 6.08
C ILE A 63 -5.75 -4.75 5.75
N SER A 64 -6.54 -5.67 5.17
CA SER A 64 -6.04 -6.99 4.80
C SER A 64 -4.94 -6.92 3.74
N ARG A 65 -5.11 -6.07 2.71
CA ARG A 65 -4.08 -5.81 1.70
C ARG A 65 -2.81 -5.23 2.31
N TYR A 66 -2.91 -4.32 3.28
CA TYR A 66 -1.74 -3.76 3.96
C TYR A 66 -0.93 -4.85 4.68
N ARG A 67 -1.63 -5.77 5.37
CA ARG A 67 -0.99 -6.84 6.15
C ARG A 67 -0.36 -7.93 5.29
N TYR A 68 -1.10 -8.43 4.31
CA TYR A 68 -0.76 -9.67 3.61
C TYR A 68 -0.33 -9.47 2.15
N GLY A 69 -0.48 -8.26 1.60
CA GLY A 69 -0.29 -7.99 0.17
C GLY A 69 1.15 -7.97 -0.33
N ASN A 70 2.16 -8.26 0.51
CA ASN A 70 3.59 -8.18 0.18
C ASN A 70 3.97 -6.88 -0.57
N LEU A 71 3.63 -5.74 0.02
CA LEU A 71 3.79 -4.42 -0.57
C LEU A 71 5.10 -3.77 -0.14
N ASP A 72 5.70 -3.01 -1.05
CA ASP A 72 6.77 -2.07 -0.71
C ASP A 72 6.21 -0.86 0.06
N GLN A 73 7.09 0.05 0.48
CA GLN A 73 6.65 1.21 1.27
C GLN A 73 5.69 2.13 0.51
N ILE A 74 5.86 2.24 -0.81
CA ILE A 74 4.98 3.06 -1.66
C ILE A 74 3.57 2.45 -1.68
N GLY A 75 3.46 1.14 -1.89
CA GLY A 75 2.17 0.44 -1.83
C GLY A 75 1.53 0.47 -0.44
N LYS A 76 2.33 0.42 0.63
CA LYS A 76 1.82 0.61 2.00
C LYS A 76 1.28 2.02 2.23
N ASP A 77 2.00 3.04 1.76
CA ASP A 77 1.55 4.43 1.85
C ASP A 77 0.29 4.68 1.03
N ASP A 78 0.19 4.08 -0.16
CA ASP A 78 -0.98 4.18 -1.03
C ASP A 78 -2.22 3.64 -0.30
N ILE A 79 -2.12 2.44 0.30
CA ILE A 79 -3.21 1.87 1.09
C ILE A 79 -3.55 2.73 2.32
N LEU A 80 -2.55 3.22 3.04
CA LEU A 80 -2.80 4.09 4.20
C LEU A 80 -3.52 5.38 3.76
N CYS A 81 -3.14 5.98 2.65
CA CYS A 81 -3.82 7.14 2.10
C CYS A 81 -5.28 6.83 1.76
N ASP A 82 -5.52 5.67 1.15
CA ASP A 82 -6.84 5.17 0.80
C ASP A 82 -7.73 4.92 2.04
N ILE A 83 -7.14 4.41 3.13
CA ILE A 83 -7.78 4.28 4.45
C ILE A 83 -8.06 5.67 5.03
N GLY A 84 -7.08 6.57 5.01
CA GLY A 84 -7.19 7.93 5.53
C GLY A 84 -8.30 8.73 4.85
N LEU A 85 -8.47 8.58 3.53
CA LEU A 85 -9.59 9.16 2.79
C LEU A 85 -10.93 8.53 3.18
N THR A 86 -10.97 7.21 3.32
CA THR A 86 -12.20 6.48 3.68
C THR A 86 -12.65 6.80 5.11
N ALA A 87 -11.70 7.05 6.02
CA ALA A 87 -11.93 7.46 7.40
C ALA A 87 -12.05 8.99 7.58
N GLU A 88 -12.05 9.76 6.48
CA GLU A 88 -12.11 11.23 6.48
C GLU A 88 -11.00 11.92 7.31
N LEU A 89 -9.86 11.24 7.50
CA LEU A 89 -8.67 11.76 8.18
C LEU A 89 -7.84 12.65 7.26
N LEU A 90 -7.91 12.41 5.95
CA LEU A 90 -7.26 13.20 4.92
C LEU A 90 -8.30 14.05 4.20
N THR A 91 -8.06 15.35 4.17
CA THR A 91 -8.88 16.31 3.47
C THR A 91 -8.44 16.43 2.00
N ARG A 92 -9.24 17.14 1.21
CA ARG A 92 -8.87 17.50 -0.16
C ARG A 92 -7.55 18.29 -0.22
N TRP A 93 -7.28 19.14 0.76
CA TRP A 93 -6.05 19.92 0.82
C TRP A 93 -4.83 19.04 1.05
N ASP A 94 -4.95 18.05 1.95
CA ASP A 94 -3.89 17.07 2.21
C ASP A 94 -3.57 16.27 0.94
N MET A 95 -4.59 15.89 0.17
CA MET A 95 -4.38 15.21 -1.12
C MET A 95 -3.69 16.09 -2.15
N GLU A 96 -4.03 17.37 -2.22
CA GLU A 96 -3.37 18.32 -3.12
C GLU A 96 -1.89 18.48 -2.75
N ASP A 97 -1.56 18.52 -1.46
CA ASP A 97 -0.17 18.52 -0.96
C ASP A 97 0.57 17.22 -1.28
N ILE A 98 -0.02 16.05 -0.98
CA ILE A 98 0.56 14.74 -1.31
C ILE A 98 0.86 14.63 -2.82
N HIS A 99 -0.09 15.06 -3.66
CA HIS A 99 0.11 15.06 -5.11
C HIS A 99 1.17 16.05 -5.56
N GLN A 100 1.29 17.21 -4.90
CA GLN A 100 2.35 18.16 -5.18
C GLN A 100 3.73 17.57 -4.82
N ARG A 101 3.87 16.98 -3.64
CA ARG A 101 5.10 16.28 -3.23
C ARG A 101 5.48 15.15 -4.18
N ASN A 102 4.51 14.39 -4.69
CA ASN A 102 4.75 13.37 -5.71
C ASN A 102 5.27 13.97 -7.03
N ARG A 103 4.69 15.09 -7.50
CA ARG A 103 5.18 15.79 -8.70
C ARG A 103 6.62 16.29 -8.54
N GLU A 104 6.99 16.74 -7.35
CA GLU A 104 8.32 17.29 -7.05
C GLU A 104 9.39 16.21 -6.83
N SER A 105 9.05 15.17 -6.07
CA SER A 105 9.99 14.08 -5.72
C SER A 105 10.03 12.95 -6.74
N GLY A 106 8.98 12.82 -7.56
CA GLY A 106 8.82 11.76 -8.55
C GLY A 106 8.27 10.44 -7.99
N TYR A 107 7.89 10.37 -6.71
CA TYR A 107 7.27 9.19 -6.11
C TYR A 107 6.23 9.54 -5.06
N PHE A 108 5.24 8.66 -4.90
CA PHE A 108 4.19 8.79 -3.89
C PHE A 108 4.70 8.37 -2.51
N TYR A 109 4.40 9.18 -1.50
CA TYR A 109 4.65 8.82 -0.11
C TYR A 109 3.77 9.63 0.85
N LEU A 110 3.49 9.03 2.01
CA LEU A 110 2.99 9.74 3.18
C LEU A 110 4.17 10.16 4.06
N THR A 111 4.08 11.33 4.67
CA THR A 111 4.99 11.74 5.75
C THR A 111 4.82 10.81 6.96
N GLU A 112 5.81 10.78 7.84
CA GLU A 112 5.74 10.00 9.08
C GLU A 112 4.52 10.39 9.95
N SER A 113 4.23 11.69 10.06
CA SER A 113 3.07 12.18 10.80
C SER A 113 1.74 11.73 10.21
N GLU A 114 1.60 11.77 8.88
CA GLU A 114 0.38 11.29 8.19
C GLU A 114 0.17 9.79 8.41
N ARG A 115 1.25 8.99 8.28
CA ARG A 115 1.19 7.55 8.59
C ARG A 115 0.75 7.31 10.03
N LEU A 116 1.38 7.98 10.99
CA LEU A 116 1.08 7.79 12.40
C LEU A 116 -0.36 8.19 12.75
N GLN A 117 -0.88 9.27 12.16
CA GLN A 117 -2.27 9.68 12.34
C GLN A 117 -3.23 8.56 11.94
N ILE A 118 -3.04 7.98 10.76
CA ILE A 118 -3.89 6.91 10.23
C ILE A 118 -3.73 5.62 11.07
N LEU A 119 -2.50 5.25 11.42
CA LEU A 119 -2.21 4.08 12.23
C LEU A 119 -2.81 4.16 13.63
N ASN A 120 -2.73 5.33 14.28
CA ASN A 120 -3.32 5.55 15.59
C ASN A 120 -4.84 5.48 15.52
N TRP A 121 -5.47 6.06 14.50
CA TRP A 121 -6.91 5.95 14.31
C TRP A 121 -7.36 4.49 14.13
N LEU A 122 -6.66 3.70 13.31
CA LEU A 122 -6.95 2.27 13.15
C LEU A 122 -6.87 1.52 14.48
N LYS A 123 -5.88 1.85 15.32
CA LYS A 123 -5.71 1.24 16.62
C LYS A 123 -6.79 1.66 17.62
N ASP A 124 -7.11 2.94 17.69
CA ASP A 124 -8.01 3.47 18.71
C ASP A 124 -9.47 3.17 18.38
N GLU A 125 -9.87 3.41 17.13
CA GLU A 125 -11.25 3.24 16.68
C GLU A 125 -11.55 1.79 16.32
N LEU A 126 -10.70 1.15 15.50
CA LEU A 126 -10.94 -0.20 14.99
C LEU A 126 -10.26 -1.32 15.78
N ALA A 127 -9.40 -1.00 16.77
CA ALA A 127 -8.57 -1.99 17.47
C ALA A 127 -7.63 -2.78 16.54
N VAL A 128 -7.24 -2.19 15.40
CA VAL A 128 -6.38 -2.82 14.40
C VAL A 128 -4.97 -2.28 14.55
N ASP A 129 -4.04 -3.12 15.02
CA ASP A 129 -2.62 -2.78 15.09
C ASP A 129 -1.89 -3.30 13.85
N LEU A 130 -1.59 -2.39 12.90
CA LEU A 130 -0.83 -2.71 11.68
C LEU A 130 0.69 -2.76 11.91
N THR A 131 1.18 -2.34 13.08
CA THR A 131 2.60 -2.34 13.43
C THR A 131 3.07 -3.67 14.03
N ALA A 132 2.14 -4.51 14.48
CA ALA A 132 2.43 -5.76 15.19
C ALA A 132 3.03 -6.90 14.34
N ILE A 133 3.10 -6.79 13.01
CA ILE A 133 3.55 -7.88 12.12
C ILE A 133 5.08 -7.89 11.96
N SER A 134 5.82 -7.87 13.06
CA SER A 134 7.28 -8.06 13.04
C SER A 134 7.78 -8.94 14.20
N SER A 135 6.93 -9.81 14.76
CA SER A 135 7.28 -10.59 15.97
C SER A 135 7.01 -12.10 15.90
N GLU A 136 6.77 -12.70 14.73
CA GLU A 136 6.59 -14.17 14.61
C GLU A 136 7.64 -14.88 13.73
N VAL A 137 8.90 -14.42 13.74
CA VAL A 137 10.01 -15.22 13.22
C VAL A 137 11.20 -15.16 14.15
N THR A 138 11.09 -15.71 15.37
CA THR A 138 12.24 -16.24 16.12
C THR A 138 11.76 -17.20 17.22
N GLN A 139 11.27 -18.39 16.87
CA GLN A 139 11.37 -19.58 17.73
C GLN A 139 11.30 -20.82 16.86
N LEU A 140 12.46 -21.36 16.46
CA LEU A 140 12.80 -22.78 16.34
C LEU A 140 14.32 -22.92 16.22
#